data_AF-A0A7V8XT28-F1
#
_entry.id   AF-A0A7V8XT28-F1
#
_cell.length_a   1.000
_cell.length_b   1.000
_cell.length_c   1.000
_cell.angle_alpha   90.00
_cell.angle_beta   90.00
_cell.angle_gamma   90.00
#
_symmetry.space_group_name_H-M   'P 1'
#
loop_
_entity.id
_entity.type
_entity.pdbx_description
1 polymer ?
#
loop_
_entity_poly.entity_id
_entity_poly.type
_entity_poly.pdbx_seq_one_letter_code
_entity_poly.pdbx_strand_id
1 'polypeptide(L)'
;MLSLDADDGWRLLMMLWRNNGLSIVLGLLFVGSFIGQTWTGWLEHNADAVVHGDMLIGLSSYLMSGHFWEATGENWESEFLQMAMFVGLTCVLRQKGSAESKRIDVVEDVDLDPRRFSEDPGVPWPVRRGGWVLRLYENSLGLA
;
A
#
# COMPACT_ATOMS: atom_id res chain seq x y z
N MET A 1 -34.61 -26.12 -5.74
CA MET A 1 -34.43 -24.82 -6.44
C MET A 1 -34.56 -23.76 -5.36
N LEU A 2 -33.43 -23.26 -4.84
CA LEU A 2 -33.37 -22.34 -3.69
C LEU A 2 -33.94 -20.98 -4.10
N SER A 3 -35.10 -20.61 -3.57
CA SER A 3 -35.59 -19.22 -3.60
C SER A 3 -34.81 -18.44 -2.54
N LEU A 4 -33.83 -17.65 -2.95
CA LEU A 4 -33.24 -16.64 -2.08
C LEU A 4 -34.34 -15.63 -1.74
N ASP A 5 -34.73 -15.57 -0.48
CA ASP A 5 -35.73 -14.62 0.00
C ASP A 5 -35.10 -13.23 0.16
N ALA A 6 -35.88 -12.16 0.08
CA ALA A 6 -35.37 -10.79 0.17
C ALA A 6 -34.64 -10.53 1.51
N ASP A 7 -35.02 -11.26 2.56
CA ASP A 7 -34.40 -11.22 3.88
C ASP A 7 -32.96 -11.78 3.91
N ASP A 8 -32.63 -12.72 3.02
CA ASP A 8 -31.27 -13.26 2.92
C ASP A 8 -30.31 -12.23 2.31
N GLY A 9 -30.77 -11.45 1.32
CA GLY A 9 -29.98 -10.39 0.70
C GLY A 9 -29.60 -9.28 1.67
N TRP A 10 -30.56 -8.83 2.50
CA TRP A 10 -30.31 -7.79 3.50
C TRP A 10 -29.33 -8.25 4.57
N ARG A 11 -29.43 -9.51 5.02
CA ARG A 11 -28.50 -10.11 5.98
C ARG A 11 -27.08 -10.17 5.43
N LEU A 12 -26.91 -10.57 4.18
CA LEU A 12 -25.61 -10.61 3.51
C LEU A 12 -25.00 -9.21 3.37
N LEU A 13 -25.80 -8.21 3.00
CA LEU A 13 -25.34 -6.82 2.89
C LEU A 13 -24.83 -6.28 4.24
N MET A 14 -25.60 -6.50 5.32
CA MET A 14 -25.19 -6.09 6.67
C MET A 14 -23.91 -6.79 7.13
N MET A 15 -23.75 -8.09 6.82
CA MET A 15 -22.51 -8.83 7.13
C MET A 15 -21.32 -8.28 6.33
N LEU A 16 -21.52 -7.98 5.04
CA LEU A 16 -20.49 -7.42 4.19
C LEU A 16 -20.03 -6.05 4.69
N TRP A 17 -20.97 -5.17 5.07
CA TRP A 17 -20.65 -3.86 5.65
C TRP A 17 -19.98 -3.98 7.01
N ARG A 18 -20.49 -4.82 7.92
CA ARG A 18 -19.91 -5.00 9.26
C ARG A 18 -18.49 -5.56 9.20
N ASN A 19 -18.23 -6.49 8.28
CA ASN A 19 -16.94 -7.17 8.19
C ASN A 19 -15.92 -6.43 7.30
N ASN A 20 -16.37 -5.57 6.38
CA ASN A 20 -15.50 -4.91 5.40
C ASN A 20 -15.66 -3.38 5.33
N GLY A 21 -16.36 -2.77 6.30
CA GLY A 21 -16.72 -1.35 6.26
C GLY A 21 -15.53 -0.42 6.07
N LEU A 22 -14.39 -0.68 6.72
CA LEU A 22 -13.18 0.12 6.57
C LEU A 22 -12.68 0.11 5.11
N SER A 23 -12.53 -1.07 4.51
CA SER A 23 -12.06 -1.22 3.13
C SER A 23 -13.06 -0.62 2.13
N ILE A 24 -14.36 -0.76 2.38
CA ILE A 24 -15.40 -0.18 1.53
C ILE A 24 -15.31 1.35 1.56
N VAL A 25 -15.25 1.96 2.75
CA VAL A 25 -15.16 3.42 2.87
C VAL A 25 -13.87 3.95 2.25
N LEU A 26 -12.73 3.32 2.53
CA LEU A 26 -11.45 3.71 1.92
C LEU A 26 -11.47 3.54 0.40
N GLY A 27 -12.04 2.45 -0.12
CA GLY A 27 -12.18 2.24 -1.56
C GLY A 27 -13.08 3.28 -2.22
N LEU A 28 -14.19 3.66 -1.58
CA LEU A 28 -15.08 4.71 -2.08
C LEU A 28 -14.40 6.08 -2.08
N LEU A 29 -13.69 6.41 -1.00
CA LEU A 29 -12.91 7.65 -0.92
C LEU A 29 -11.82 7.68 -1.99
N PHE A 30 -11.11 6.56 -2.18
CA PHE A 30 -10.09 6.43 -3.23
C PHE A 30 -10.68 6.68 -4.62
N VAL A 31 -11.76 5.98 -4.98
CA VAL A 31 -12.42 6.15 -6.28
C VAL A 31 -12.93 7.59 -6.45
N GLY A 32 -13.55 8.15 -5.42
CA GLY A 32 -14.03 9.54 -5.43
C GLY A 32 -12.90 10.55 -5.66
N SER A 33 -11.81 10.44 -4.90
CA SER A 33 -10.63 11.30 -5.06
C SER A 33 -9.96 11.10 -6.41
N PHE A 34 -9.85 9.87 -6.90
CA PHE A 34 -9.23 9.57 -8.19
C PHE A 34 -10.04 10.14 -9.37
N ILE A 35 -11.37 10.04 -9.31
CA ILE A 35 -12.27 10.71 -10.26
C ILE A 35 -12.09 12.23 -10.17
N GLY A 36 -12.03 12.78 -8.95
CA GLY A 36 -11.78 14.20 -8.71
C GLY A 36 -10.48 14.68 -9.38
N GLN A 37 -9.36 14.03 -9.07
CA GLN A 37 -8.04 14.31 -9.66
C GLN A 37 -8.07 14.22 -11.19
N THR A 38 -8.69 13.17 -11.74
CA THR A 38 -8.80 12.99 -13.19
C THR A 38 -9.57 14.15 -13.82
N TRP A 39 -10.69 14.54 -13.22
CA TRP A 39 -11.54 15.60 -13.72
C TRP A 39 -10.88 16.97 -13.64
N THR A 40 -10.30 17.31 -12.48
CA THR A 40 -9.63 18.61 -12.29
C THR A 40 -8.39 18.72 -13.16
N GLY A 41 -7.58 17.67 -13.25
CA GLY A 41 -6.40 17.67 -14.11
C GLY A 41 -6.74 17.76 -15.60
N TRP A 42 -7.86 17.15 -16.03
CA TRP A 42 -8.34 17.30 -17.41
C TRP A 42 -8.76 18.75 -17.72
N LEU A 43 -9.46 19.40 -16.78
CA LEU A 43 -9.85 20.80 -16.91
C LEU A 43 -8.64 21.73 -16.95
N GLU A 44 -7.66 21.51 -16.07
CA GLU A 44 -6.41 22.26 -16.00
C GLU A 44 -5.61 22.13 -17.30
N HIS A 45 -5.40 20.90 -17.76
CA HIS A 45 -4.68 20.63 -19.02
C HIS A 45 -5.33 21.33 -20.23
N ASN A 46 -6.66 21.31 -20.30
CA ASN A 46 -7.39 22.00 -21.38
C ASN A 46 -7.38 23.52 -21.22
N ALA A 47 -7.39 24.04 -19.98
CA ALA A 47 -7.25 25.47 -19.74
C ALA A 47 -5.88 25.97 -20.22
N ASP A 48 -4.82 25.21 -19.94
CA ASP A 48 -3.47 25.52 -20.42
C ASP A 48 -3.36 25.43 -21.94
N ALA A 49 -3.98 24.42 -22.56
CA ALA A 49 -4.02 24.30 -24.03
C ALA A 49 -4.64 25.54 -24.69
N VAL A 50 -5.74 26.08 -24.12
CA VAL A 50 -6.37 27.31 -24.61
C VAL A 50 -5.43 28.52 -24.51
N VAL A 51 -4.67 28.63 -23.43
CA VAL A 51 -3.69 29.71 -23.25
C VAL A 51 -2.56 29.64 -24.28
N HIS A 52 -2.13 28.43 -24.66
CA HIS A 52 -1.06 28.20 -25.64
C HIS A 52 -1.56 28.16 -27.09
N GLY A 53 -2.88 28.20 -27.32
CA GLY A 53 -3.48 28.12 -28.66
C GLY A 53 -3.55 26.69 -29.24
N ASP A 54 -3.42 25.68 -28.38
CA ASP A 54 -3.46 24.27 -28.73
C ASP A 54 -4.90 23.72 -28.79
N MET A 55 -5.05 22.53 -29.37
CA MET A 55 -6.36 21.86 -29.44
C MET A 55 -6.72 21.22 -28.11
N LEU A 56 -7.97 21.41 -27.69
CA LEU A 56 -8.58 20.73 -26.56
C LEU A 56 -8.63 19.21 -26.81
N ILE A 57 -8.33 18.43 -25.78
CA ILE A 57 -8.44 16.97 -25.84
C ILE A 57 -9.63 16.46 -25.03
N GLY A 58 -10.20 15.34 -25.47
CA GLY A 58 -11.25 14.64 -24.73
C GLY A 58 -10.70 13.88 -23.52
N LEU A 59 -11.59 13.51 -22.60
CA LEU A 59 -11.22 12.82 -21.35
C LEU A 59 -10.49 11.48 -21.60
N SER A 60 -10.89 10.71 -22.61
CA SER A 60 -10.23 9.45 -22.96
C SER A 60 -8.80 9.65 -23.44
N SER A 61 -8.55 10.69 -24.24
CA SER A 61 -7.21 11.08 -24.68
C SER A 61 -6.38 11.59 -23.50
N TYR A 62 -7.00 12.33 -22.58
CA TYR A 62 -6.32 12.81 -21.37
C TYR A 62 -5.84 11.67 -20.47
N LEU A 63 -6.61 10.60 -20.29
CA LEU A 63 -6.19 9.42 -19.52
C LEU A 63 -4.96 8.70 -20.10
N MET A 64 -4.65 8.92 -21.38
CA MET A 64 -3.46 8.39 -22.04
C MET A 64 -2.34 9.44 -22.17
N SER A 65 -2.54 10.65 -21.65
CA SER A 65 -1.59 11.75 -21.73
C SER A 65 -0.47 11.62 -20.70
N GLY A 66 0.68 12.24 -20.98
CA GLY A 66 1.78 12.36 -20.02
C GLY A 66 1.36 13.10 -18.75
N HIS A 67 0.59 14.19 -18.88
CA HIS A 67 0.13 15.01 -17.76
C HIS A 67 -0.63 14.20 -16.70
N PHE A 68 -1.55 13.32 -17.13
CA PHE A 68 -2.30 12.46 -16.21
C PHE A 68 -1.39 11.49 -15.44
N TRP A 69 -0.47 10.83 -16.15
CA TRP A 69 0.44 9.85 -15.57
C TRP A 69 1.54 10.49 -14.72
N GLU A 70 1.96 11.70 -15.05
CA GLU A 70 2.88 12.52 -14.26
C GLU A 70 2.23 12.91 -12.94
N ALA A 71 1.06 13.57 -12.96
CA ALA A 71 0.36 13.94 -11.74
C ALA A 71 0.02 12.73 -10.84
N THR A 72 -0.33 11.59 -11.44
CA THR A 72 -0.56 10.35 -10.70
C THR A 72 0.74 9.78 -10.14
N GLY A 73 1.79 9.79 -10.95
CA GLY A 73 3.12 9.30 -10.62
C GLY A 73 3.77 10.10 -9.50
N GLU A 74 3.71 11.43 -9.54
CA GLU A 74 4.20 12.32 -8.49
C GLU A 74 3.51 12.06 -7.15
N ASN A 75 2.18 11.92 -7.17
CA ASN A 75 1.42 11.58 -5.96
C ASN A 75 1.89 10.23 -5.40
N TRP A 76 2.01 9.21 -6.25
CA TRP A 76 2.46 7.88 -5.83
C TRP A 76 3.91 7.88 -5.36
N GLU A 77 4.81 8.55 -6.08
CA GLU A 77 6.22 8.71 -5.73
C GLU A 77 6.34 9.29 -4.32
N SER A 78 5.57 10.33 -4.01
CA SER A 78 5.59 10.97 -2.70
C SER A 78 5.15 10.03 -1.58
N GLU A 79 4.09 9.24 -1.81
CA GLU A 79 3.56 8.28 -0.84
C GLU A 79 4.50 7.08 -0.65
N PHE A 80 5.05 6.53 -1.74
CA PHE A 80 6.05 5.46 -1.66
C PHE A 80 7.32 5.94 -0.97
N LEU A 81 7.80 7.14 -1.28
CA LEU A 81 8.96 7.73 -0.62
C LEU A 81 8.67 7.98 0.86
N GLN A 82 7.49 8.51 1.20
CA GLN A 82 7.06 8.71 2.58
C GLN A 82 7.04 7.39 3.36
N MET A 83 6.42 6.35 2.82
CA MET A 83 6.32 5.05 3.48
C MET A 83 7.68 4.35 3.58
N ALA A 84 8.49 4.39 2.51
CA ALA A 84 9.84 3.83 2.52
C ALA A 84 10.74 4.55 3.54
N MET A 85 10.66 5.89 3.62
CA MET A 85 11.34 6.65 4.66
C MET A 85 10.81 6.28 6.04
N PHE A 86 9.50 6.16 6.22
CA PHE A 86 8.91 5.78 7.50
C PHE A 86 9.44 4.42 7.97
N VAL A 87 9.36 3.37 7.15
CA VAL A 87 9.87 2.02 7.46
C VAL A 87 11.39 2.01 7.67
N GLY A 88 12.15 2.69 6.79
CA GLY A 88 13.59 2.78 6.90
C GLY A 88 14.04 3.49 8.17
N LEU A 89 13.38 4.61 8.51
CA LEU A 89 13.64 5.34 9.75
C LEU A 89 13.23 4.54 10.97
N THR A 90 12.12 3.81 10.97
CA THR A 90 11.71 2.97 12.11
C THR A 90 12.62 1.75 12.32
N CYS A 91 13.42 1.35 11.32
CA CYS A 91 14.47 0.36 11.51
C CYS A 91 15.59 0.86 12.45
N VAL A 92 15.95 2.15 12.36
CA VAL A 92 17.10 2.75 13.07
C VAL A 92 16.67 3.55 14.30
N LEU A 93 15.62 4.36 14.15
CA LEU A 93 15.09 5.21 15.20
C LEU A 93 14.15 4.42 16.12
N ARG A 94 14.13 4.78 17.39
CA ARG A 94 13.24 4.18 18.40
C ARG A 94 12.42 5.26 19.06
N GLN A 95 11.11 5.06 19.15
CA GLN A 95 10.18 5.96 19.84
C GLN A 95 9.39 5.18 20.89
N LYS A 96 9.55 5.58 22.16
CA LYS A 96 8.83 4.97 23.28
C LYS A 96 7.32 5.13 23.11
N GLY A 97 6.58 4.02 23.13
CA GLY A 97 5.12 4.00 23.04
C GLY A 97 4.54 4.01 21.62
N SER A 98 5.37 3.96 20.57
CA SER A 98 4.90 3.73 19.20
C SER A 98 4.70 2.24 18.95
N ALA A 99 3.57 1.87 18.32
CA ALA A 99 3.30 0.49 17.90
C ALA A 99 4.22 0.06 16.74
N GLU A 100 4.71 1.01 15.95
CA GLU A 100 5.57 0.77 14.78
C GLU A 100 7.07 0.82 15.13
N SER A 101 7.43 1.09 16.38
CA SER A 101 8.81 1.08 16.88
C SER A 101 9.03 -0.12 17.79
N LYS A 102 10.20 -0.77 17.67
CA LYS A 102 10.64 -1.72 18.70
C LYS A 102 10.68 -1.05 20.07
N ARG A 103 10.44 -1.84 21.12
CA ARG A 103 10.54 -1.38 22.50
C ARG A 103 11.97 -1.02 22.84
N ILE A 104 12.12 0.01 23.67
CA ILE A 104 13.42 0.44 24.20
C ILE A 104 13.76 -0.47 25.39
N ASP A 105 15.01 -0.90 25.47
CA ASP A 105 15.56 -1.71 26.57
C ASP A 105 14.91 -3.10 26.74
N VAL A 106 14.31 -3.65 25.69
CA VAL A 106 13.74 -5.00 25.66
C VAL A 106 14.32 -5.76 24.47
N VAL A 107 14.81 -6.97 24.71
CA VAL A 107 15.19 -7.90 23.64
C VAL A 107 13.94 -8.60 23.14
N GLU A 108 13.64 -8.47 21.85
CA GLU A 108 12.51 -9.15 21.21
C GLU A 108 12.98 -10.43 20.50
N ASP A 109 12.07 -11.36 20.22
CA ASP A 109 12.40 -12.63 19.56
C ASP A 109 13.05 -12.39 18.18
N VAL A 110 12.68 -11.30 17.51
CA VAL A 110 13.23 -10.86 16.23
C VAL A 110 14.68 -10.34 16.32
N ASP A 111 15.20 -10.10 17.52
CA ASP A 111 16.59 -9.69 17.77
C ASP A 111 17.51 -10.89 18.03
N LEU A 112 16.94 -12.09 18.23
CA LEU A 112 17.71 -13.29 18.49
C LEU A 112 18.34 -13.81 17.18
N ASP A 113 19.59 -14.27 17.26
CA ASP A 113 20.28 -14.86 16.11
C ASP A 113 19.51 -16.10 15.61
N PRO A 114 19.00 -16.11 14.36
CA PRO A 114 18.23 -17.23 13.81
C PRO A 114 18.97 -18.56 13.86
N ARG A 115 20.30 -18.53 13.83
CA ARG A 115 21.16 -19.72 13.80
C ARG A 115 21.06 -20.52 15.09
N ARG A 116 20.69 -19.88 16.21
CA ARG A 116 20.47 -20.53 17.50
C ARG A 116 19.26 -21.47 17.50
N PHE A 117 18.37 -21.32 16.51
CA PHE A 117 17.13 -22.09 16.39
C PHE A 117 17.14 -22.99 15.13
N SER A 118 18.31 -23.27 14.55
CA SER A 118 18.43 -24.07 13.32
C SER A 118 17.96 -25.52 13.47
N GLU A 119 17.92 -26.04 14.70
CA GLU A 119 17.44 -27.38 15.03
C GLU A 119 15.93 -27.45 15.33
N ASP A 120 15.25 -26.30 15.42
CA ASP A 120 13.84 -26.27 15.79
C ASP A 120 12.93 -26.77 14.63
N PRO A 121 11.91 -27.60 14.90
CA PRO A 121 11.03 -28.12 13.84
C PRO A 121 10.22 -27.03 13.12
N GLY A 122 9.95 -25.91 13.81
CA GLY A 122 9.08 -24.84 13.32
C GLY A 122 9.76 -23.75 12.48
N VAL A 123 11.10 -23.75 12.38
CA VAL A 123 11.79 -22.65 11.68
C VAL A 123 11.70 -22.76 10.14
N PRO A 124 11.76 -21.64 9.40
CA PRO A 124 11.85 -21.68 7.95
C PRO A 124 13.06 -22.47 7.43
N TRP A 125 12.92 -23.12 6.28
CA TRP A 125 14.00 -23.93 5.69
C TRP A 125 15.32 -23.17 5.42
N PRO A 126 15.34 -21.84 5.11
CA PRO A 126 16.60 -21.09 4.98
C PRO A 126 17.42 -21.07 6.27
N VAL A 127 16.74 -21.02 7.43
CA VAL A 127 17.35 -21.04 8.76
C VAL A 127 17.95 -22.41 9.07
N ARG A 128 17.27 -23.50 8.70
CA ARG A 128 17.80 -24.87 8.84
C ARG A 128 19.01 -25.14 7.94
N ARG A 129 18.99 -24.61 6.70
CA ARG A 129 20.07 -24.86 5.74
C ARG A 129 21.33 -24.05 6.05
N GLY A 130 21.18 -22.82 6.52
CA GLY A 130 22.28 -21.91 6.78
C GLY A 130 23.02 -21.43 5.52
N GLY A 131 24.20 -20.87 5.71
CA GLY A 131 25.09 -20.44 4.61
C GLY A 131 24.59 -19.20 3.86
N TRP A 132 24.77 -19.19 2.54
CA TRP A 132 24.41 -18.03 1.69
C TRP A 132 22.90 -17.83 1.55
N VAL A 133 22.12 -18.92 1.63
CA VAL A 133 20.65 -18.85 1.59
C VAL A 133 20.12 -18.12 2.82
N LEU A 134 20.69 -18.42 3.99
CA LEU A 134 20.37 -17.70 5.22
C LEU A 134 20.73 -16.22 5.11
N ARG A 135 21.89 -15.87 4.54
CA ARG A 135 22.26 -14.46 4.31
C ARG A 135 21.24 -13.72 3.42
N LEU A 136 20.77 -14.37 2.36
CA LEU A 136 19.76 -13.78 1.47
C LEU A 136 18.42 -13.60 2.21
N TYR A 137 18.05 -14.58 3.02
CA TYR A 137 16.83 -14.55 3.84
C TYR A 137 16.89 -13.47 4.94
N GLU A 138 18.00 -13.36 5.67
CA GLU A 138 18.23 -12.35 6.73
C GLU A 138 18.16 -10.92 6.19
N ASN A 139 18.51 -10.71 4.91
CA ASN A 139 18.49 -9.39 4.26
C ASN A 139 17.32 -9.22 3.29
N SER A 140 16.38 -10.17 3.26
CA SER A 140 15.30 -10.18 2.27
C SER A 140 14.41 -8.94 2.34
N LEU A 141 14.20 -8.36 3.52
CA LEU A 141 13.42 -7.13 3.70
C LEU A 141 14.05 -5.93 2.99
N GLY A 142 15.38 -5.86 2.92
CA GLY A 142 16.10 -4.78 2.23
C GLY A 142 16.42 -5.09 0.76
N LEU A 143 16.23 -6.34 0.32
CA LEU A 143 16.47 -6.80 -1.05
C LEU A 143 15.19 -6.91 -1.89
N ALA A 144 14.02 -6.93 -1.24
CA ALA A 144 12.70 -6.90 -1.87
C ALA A 144 12.33 -5.48 -2.32
#